data_AF-A0A352LM35-F1
#
_entry.id   AF-A0A352LM35-F1
#
_cell.length_a   1.000
_cell.length_b   1.000
_cell.length_c   1.000
_cell.angle_alpha   90.00
_cell.angle_beta   90.00
_cell.angle_gamma   90.00
#
_symmetry.space_group_name_H-M   'P 1'
#
loop_
_entity.id
_entity.type
_entity.pdbx_description
1 polymer ?
#
loop_
_entity_poly.entity_id
_entity_poly.type
_entity_poly.pdbx_seq_one_letter_code
_entity_poly.pdbx_strand_id
1 'polypeptide(L)'
;EDDIPLVTGGPGSGPAYVFLFLEALSAALEKRGMSAQDARELALGTVEGAAKLARESGEDFAQLRRNVTSKGGTTAKALEVFETRDLRGIMDEAVGACVARSREMAKLFG
;
A
#
# COMPACT_ATOMS: atom_id res chain seq x y z
N GLU A 1 -27.54 12.33 2.80
CA GLU A 1 -26.32 13.17 2.76
C GLU A 1 -25.47 12.76 3.94
N ASP A 2 -24.65 11.70 3.81
CA ASP A 2 -23.84 11.15 4.92
C ASP A 2 -22.46 10.62 4.46
N ASP A 3 -22.04 10.87 3.22
CA ASP A 3 -20.80 10.29 2.65
C ASP A 3 -19.51 11.06 2.97
N ILE A 4 -19.58 12.11 3.79
CA ILE A 4 -18.47 13.03 4.02
C ILE A 4 -17.29 12.42 4.85
N PRO A 5 -17.47 11.47 5.79
CA PRO A 5 -16.33 10.98 6.59
C PRO A 5 -15.37 10.02 5.85
N LEU A 6 -15.82 9.34 4.78
CA LEU A 6 -14.96 8.41 4.03
C LEU A 6 -14.09 9.14 2.99
N VAL A 7 -14.61 10.23 2.44
CA VAL A 7 -13.97 11.04 1.39
C VAL A 7 -12.85 11.94 1.96
N THR A 8 -12.71 12.06 3.27
CA THR A 8 -11.56 12.74 3.90
C THR A 8 -10.50 11.77 4.44
N GLY A 9 -10.88 10.54 4.82
CA GLY A 9 -9.93 9.50 5.26
C GLY A 9 -9.25 8.73 4.12
N GLY A 10 -9.93 8.54 2.99
CA GLY A 10 -9.42 7.76 1.85
C GLY A 10 -8.55 8.54 0.85
N PRO A 11 -9.01 9.68 0.30
CA PRO A 11 -8.31 10.39 -0.78
C PRO A 11 -7.09 11.21 -0.33
N GLY A 12 -7.15 11.86 0.84
CA GLY A 12 -6.09 12.77 1.30
C GLY A 12 -4.86 12.05 1.84
N SER A 13 -5.07 11.01 2.65
CA SER A 13 -3.97 10.25 3.27
C SER A 13 -3.47 9.09 2.42
N GLY A 14 -4.24 8.62 1.44
CA GLY A 14 -3.89 7.52 0.55
C GLY A 14 -2.49 7.65 -0.09
N PRO A 15 -2.13 8.80 -0.70
CA PRO A 15 -0.79 9.00 -1.26
C PRO A 15 0.33 8.82 -0.23
N ALA A 16 0.14 9.24 1.02
CA ALA A 16 1.16 9.09 2.06
C ALA A 16 1.44 7.62 2.39
N TYR A 17 0.43 6.75 2.36
CA TYR A 17 0.62 5.31 2.57
C TYR A 17 1.48 4.70 1.45
N VAL A 18 1.24 5.13 0.21
CA VAL A 18 2.02 4.68 -0.96
C VAL A 18 3.44 5.22 -0.91
N PHE A 19 3.65 6.48 -0.52
CA PHE A 19 4.99 7.05 -0.38
C PHE A 19 5.80 6.35 0.72
N LEU A 20 5.18 6.04 1.86
CA LEU A 20 5.84 5.27 2.92
C LEU A 20 6.20 3.85 2.45
N PHE A 21 5.32 3.20 1.66
CA PHE A 21 5.63 1.91 1.05
C PHE A 21 6.82 2.00 0.09
N LEU A 22 6.87 3.03 -0.76
CA LEU A 22 7.97 3.27 -1.70
C LEU A 22 9.30 3.51 -0.97
N GLU A 23 9.28 4.31 0.10
CA GLU A 23 10.45 4.56 0.96
C GLU A 23 10.96 3.24 1.58
N ALA A 24 10.06 2.47 2.19
CA ALA A 24 10.40 1.20 2.83
C ALA A 24 10.93 0.16 1.83
N LEU A 25 10.32 0.06 0.64
CA LEU A 25 10.75 -0.85 -0.42
C LEU A 25 12.14 -0.45 -0.96
N SER A 26 12.35 0.84 -1.25
CA SER A 26 13.64 1.35 -1.72
C SER A 26 14.75 1.07 -0.69
N ALA A 27 14.51 1.41 0.58
CA ALA A 27 15.46 1.16 1.66
C ALA A 27 15.75 -0.35 1.86
N ALA A 28 14.76 -1.22 1.62
CA ALA A 28 14.97 -2.66 1.67
C ALA A 28 15.86 -3.17 0.51
N LEU A 29 15.73 -2.60 -0.68
CA LEU A 29 16.56 -2.93 -1.85
C LEU A 29 17.99 -2.42 -1.68
N GLU A 30 18.17 -1.20 -1.18
CA GLU A 30 19.49 -0.62 -0.87
C GLU A 30 20.27 -1.47 0.14
N LYS A 31 19.60 -1.92 1.22
CA LYS A 31 20.19 -2.85 2.21
C LYS A 31 20.66 -4.17 1.61
N ARG A 32 20.22 -4.51 0.39
CA ARG A 32 20.59 -5.71 -0.36
C ARG A 32 21.61 -5.43 -1.47
N GLY A 33 22.22 -4.24 -1.45
CA GLY A 33 23.34 -3.87 -2.31
C GLY A 33 22.95 -3.09 -3.56
N MET A 34 21.69 -2.69 -3.70
CA MET A 34 21.26 -1.83 -4.80
C MET A 34 21.71 -0.37 -4.54
N SER A 35 22.01 0.38 -5.61
CA SER A 35 22.22 1.82 -5.48
C SER A 35 20.93 2.52 -5.07
N ALA A 36 21.01 3.65 -4.36
CA ALA A 36 19.83 4.42 -3.98
C ALA A 36 18.99 4.84 -5.19
N GLN A 37 19.64 5.17 -6.31
CA GLN A 37 18.97 5.53 -7.55
C GLN A 37 18.21 4.33 -8.14
N ASP A 38 18.86 3.18 -8.30
CA ASP A 38 18.22 2.00 -8.88
C ASP A 38 17.10 1.46 -7.98
N ALA A 39 17.28 1.51 -6.66
CA ALA A 39 16.27 1.10 -5.69
C ALA A 39 15.01 1.96 -5.77
N ARG A 40 15.19 3.28 -5.87
CA ARG A 40 14.11 4.25 -6.05
C ARG A 40 13.35 3.99 -7.35
N GLU A 41 14.06 3.86 -8.47
CA GLU A 41 13.43 3.62 -9.78
C GLU A 41 12.69 2.28 -9.80
N LEU A 42 13.28 1.22 -9.24
CA LEU A 42 12.63 -0.09 -9.16
C LEU A 42 11.37 -0.05 -8.29
N ALA A 43 11.42 0.61 -7.13
CA ALA A 43 10.26 0.75 -6.26
C ALA A 43 9.13 1.53 -6.95
N LEU A 44 9.45 2.65 -7.59
CA LEU A 44 8.49 3.48 -8.33
C LEU A 44 7.85 2.68 -9.48
N GLY A 45 8.67 2.05 -10.33
CA GLY A 45 8.17 1.23 -11.45
C GLY A 45 7.33 0.04 -10.99
N THR A 46 7.62 -0.54 -9.82
CA THR A 46 6.81 -1.61 -9.23
C THR A 46 5.41 -1.13 -8.90
N VAL A 47 5.29 0.02 -8.21
CA VAL A 47 3.97 0.58 -7.85
C VAL A 47 3.21 1.03 -9.08
N GLU A 48 3.87 1.72 -10.02
CA GLU A 48 3.26 2.17 -11.27
C GLU A 48 2.74 0.99 -12.10
N GLY A 49 3.57 -0.03 -12.31
CA GLY A 49 3.21 -1.22 -13.07
C GLY A 49 2.05 -1.99 -12.45
N ALA A 50 2.06 -2.17 -11.12
CA ALA A 50 0.96 -2.83 -10.41
C ALA A 50 -0.35 -2.03 -10.51
N ALA A 51 -0.30 -0.71 -10.32
CA ALA A 51 -1.48 0.15 -10.41
C ALA A 51 -2.05 0.18 -11.84
N LYS A 52 -1.18 0.23 -12.85
CA LYS A 52 -1.56 0.17 -14.26
C LYS A 52 -2.22 -1.17 -14.60
N LEU A 53 -1.59 -2.29 -14.24
CA LEU A 53 -2.13 -3.63 -14.48
C LEU A 53 -3.51 -3.81 -13.82
N ALA A 54 -3.67 -3.31 -12.59
CA ALA A 54 -4.94 -3.42 -11.89
C ALA A 54 -6.05 -2.58 -12.54
N ARG A 55 -5.70 -1.38 -13.03
CA ARG A 55 -6.64 -0.53 -13.77
C ARG A 55 -7.05 -1.13 -15.11
N GLU A 56 -6.11 -1.73 -15.82
CA GLU A 56 -6.33 -2.25 -17.18
C GLU A 56 -7.04 -3.61 -17.19
N SER A 57 -6.76 -4.48 -16.22
CA SER A 57 -7.33 -5.83 -16.16
C SER A 57 -8.80 -5.87 -15.75
N GLY A 58 -9.21 -5.00 -14.83
CA GLY A 58 -10.52 -5.11 -14.16
C GLY A 58 -10.67 -6.34 -13.27
N GLU A 59 -9.60 -7.12 -13.07
CA GLU A 59 -9.58 -8.27 -12.17
C GLU A 59 -9.54 -7.82 -10.70
N ASP A 60 -10.00 -8.69 -9.80
CA ASP A 60 -9.86 -8.44 -8.37
C ASP A 60 -8.37 -8.44 -7.94
N PHE A 61 -8.01 -7.59 -6.96
CA PHE A 61 -6.62 -7.47 -6.51
C PHE A 61 -6.04 -8.79 -5.96
N ALA A 62 -6.87 -9.66 -5.39
CA ALA A 62 -6.41 -10.95 -4.88
C ALA A 62 -6.03 -11.89 -6.03
N GLN A 63 -6.73 -11.84 -7.15
CA GLN A 63 -6.45 -12.57 -8.38
C GLN A 63 -5.18 -12.04 -9.02
N LEU A 64 -5.03 -10.72 -9.15
CA LEU A 64 -3.80 -10.11 -9.65
C LEU A 64 -2.58 -10.52 -8.82
N ARG A 65 -2.70 -10.51 -7.49
CA ARG A 65 -1.65 -11.02 -6.59
C ARG A 65 -1.35 -12.50 -6.83
N ARG A 66 -2.39 -13.34 -7.02
CA ARG A 66 -2.21 -14.77 -7.34
C ARG A 66 -1.51 -14.97 -8.67
N ASN A 67 -1.87 -14.21 -9.71
CA ASN A 67 -1.30 -14.31 -11.05
C ASN A 67 0.22 -14.09 -11.06
N VAL A 68 0.75 -13.25 -10.17
CA VAL A 68 2.18 -12.96 -10.04
C VAL A 68 2.89 -13.76 -8.93
N THR A 69 2.21 -14.76 -8.35
CA THR A 69 2.75 -15.57 -7.24
C THR A 69 2.80 -17.05 -7.63
N SER A 70 3.98 -17.55 -7.96
CA SER A 70 4.20 -18.99 -8.14
C SER A 70 4.32 -19.72 -6.79
N LYS A 71 3.76 -20.94 -6.71
CA LYS A 71 3.84 -21.78 -5.50
C LYS A 71 5.31 -22.10 -5.19
N GLY A 72 5.77 -21.76 -3.99
CA GLY A 72 7.15 -21.97 -3.56
C GLY A 72 8.17 -20.97 -4.14
N GLY A 73 7.72 -19.96 -4.91
CA GLY A 73 8.57 -18.91 -5.45
C GLY A 73 8.98 -17.84 -4.42
N THR A 74 9.85 -16.92 -4.86
CA THR A 74 10.34 -15.81 -4.03
C THR A 74 9.21 -14.87 -3.57
N THR A 75 8.26 -14.56 -4.45
CA THR A 75 7.07 -13.76 -4.12
C THR A 75 6.25 -14.40 -3.01
N ALA A 76 6.06 -15.72 -3.05
CA ALA A 76 5.32 -16.44 -2.02
C ALA A 76 5.99 -16.31 -0.65
N LYS A 77 7.33 -16.37 -0.58
CA LYS A 77 8.08 -16.17 0.66
C LYS A 77 8.00 -14.74 1.19
N ALA A 78 8.02 -13.73 0.32
CA ALA A 78 7.80 -12.36 0.74
C ALA A 78 6.37 -12.14 1.30
N LEU A 79 5.36 -12.70 0.61
CA LEU A 79 3.97 -12.61 1.06
C LEU A 79 3.75 -13.32 2.40
N GLU A 80 4.34 -14.50 2.63
CA GLU A 80 4.28 -15.20 3.94
C GLU A 80 4.73 -14.28 5.10
N VAL A 81 5.75 -13.44 4.89
CA VAL A 81 6.21 -12.47 5.89
C VAL A 81 5.17 -11.39 6.13
N PHE A 82 4.60 -10.81 5.07
CA PHE A 82 3.56 -9.77 5.21
C PHE A 82 2.31 -10.30 5.91
N GLU A 83 1.91 -11.54 5.63
CA GLU A 83 0.79 -12.21 6.28
C GLU A 83 1.08 -12.48 7.77
N THR A 84 2.27 -12.98 8.08
CA THR A 84 2.68 -13.25 9.48
C THR A 84 2.78 -11.97 10.30
N ARG A 85 3.10 -10.85 9.66
CA ARG A 85 3.14 -9.52 10.29
C ARG A 85 1.78 -8.81 10.29
N ASP A 86 0.73 -9.47 9.81
CA ASP A 86 -0.62 -8.96 9.70
C ASP A 86 -0.71 -7.58 9.02
N LEU A 87 -0.17 -7.50 7.80
CA LEU A 87 -0.24 -6.27 7.01
C LEU A 87 -1.70 -5.79 6.80
N ARG A 88 -2.68 -6.70 6.80
CA ARG A 88 -4.09 -6.34 6.67
C ARG A 88 -4.62 -5.65 7.93
N GLY A 89 -4.34 -6.20 9.11
CA GLY A 89 -4.67 -5.57 10.39
C GLY A 89 -4.02 -4.21 10.54
N ILE A 90 -2.73 -4.08 10.21
CA ILE A 90 -2.01 -2.79 10.23
C ILE A 90 -2.72 -1.75 9.34
N MET A 91 -3.17 -2.14 8.14
CA MET A 91 -3.86 -1.21 7.24
C MET A 91 -5.24 -0.81 7.77
N ASP A 92 -6.00 -1.76 8.33
CA ASP A 92 -7.30 -1.48 8.94
C ASP A 92 -7.18 -0.50 10.11
N GLU A 93 -6.21 -0.74 11.01
CA GLU A 93 -5.91 0.15 12.13
C GLU A 93 -5.48 1.55 11.67
N ALA A 94 -4.61 1.64 10.66
CA ALA A 94 -4.13 2.93 10.13
C ALA A 94 -5.27 3.76 9.50
N VAL A 95 -6.13 3.12 8.70
CA VAL A 95 -7.30 3.77 8.10
C VAL A 95 -8.32 4.15 9.19
N GLY A 96 -8.56 3.26 10.15
CA GLY A 96 -9.42 3.52 11.30
C GLY A 96 -8.97 4.74 12.12
N ALA A 97 -7.66 4.86 12.39
CA ALA A 97 -7.09 6.01 13.07
C ALA A 97 -7.25 7.31 12.27
N CYS A 98 -7.05 7.25 10.95
CA CYS A 98 -7.27 8.40 10.06
C CYS A 98 -8.74 8.88 10.09
N VAL A 99 -9.69 7.95 10.00
CA VAL A 99 -11.14 8.25 10.06
C VAL A 99 -11.53 8.81 11.42
N ALA A 100 -11.04 8.22 12.51
CA ALA A 100 -11.28 8.72 13.87
C ALA A 100 -10.80 10.17 14.00
N ARG A 101 -9.59 10.46 13.52
CA ARG A 101 -9.03 11.81 13.55
C ARG A 101 -9.83 12.79 12.69
N SER A 102 -10.27 12.39 11.50
CA SER A 102 -11.10 13.25 10.65
C SER A 102 -12.42 13.62 11.35
N ARG A 103 -13.04 12.69 12.07
CA ARG A 103 -14.26 12.95 12.86
C ARG A 103 -14.01 13.87 14.05
N GLU A 104 -12.89 13.72 14.75
CA GLU A 104 -12.49 14.65 15.81
C GLU A 104 -12.32 16.07 15.27
N MET A 105 -11.61 16.22 14.14
CA MET A 105 -11.40 17.52 13.50
C MET A 105 -12.71 18.16 13.07
N ALA A 106 -13.63 17.38 12.48
CA ALA A 106 -14.95 17.87 12.10
C ALA A 106 -15.77 18.38 13.31
N LYS A 107 -15.64 17.74 14.49
CA LYS A 107 -16.30 18.21 15.72
C LYS A 107 -15.66 19.47 16.32
N LEU A 108 -14.36 19.66 16.11
CA LEU A 108 -13.61 20.79 16.67
C LEU A 108 -13.75 22.06 15.82
N PHE A 109 -13.93 21.92 14.51
CA PHE A 109 -13.85 23.01 13.54
C PHE A 109 -15.06 23.10 12.59
N GLY A 110 -16.02 22.18 12.67
CA GLY A 110 -17.30 22.23 11.96
C GLY A 110 -18.43 22.66 12.87
#